data_AF-A0A7Y4V9A0-F1
#
_entry.id   AF-A0A7Y4V9A0-F1
#
_cell.length_a   1.000
_cell.length_b   1.000
_cell.length_c   1.000
_cell.angle_alpha   90.00
_cell.angle_beta   90.00
_cell.angle_gamma   90.00
#
_symmetry.space_group_name_H-M   'P 1'
#
loop_
_entity.id
_entity.type
_entity.pdbx_description
1 polymer ?
#
loop_
_entity_poly.entity_id
_entity_poly.type
_entity_poly.pdbx_seq_one_letter_code
_entity_poly.pdbx_strand_id
1 'polypeptide(L)'
;MSTWMDEVRSDSSYNYTADWHWVTIETGKSYVESPKNPNGDVIMTLERLIAELKTKKLDRKIEMEYVKMIVHLVGDIHQPLHVGCCDDRGGNNVKVKWFRNDTNLHSVWDSNMIDDTKLSYTELAGALEEPKEEVLAQWQKASVRDWATESMTYRKQVYAVGDGNLSFKYSYKNLDAVKLRLAQAGIRLAGILNEIYK
;
A
#
# COMPACT_ATOMS: atom_id res chain seq x y z
N MET A 1 -1.92 -0.75 15.31
CA MET A 1 -1.25 -1.95 14.76
C MET A 1 -0.87 -1.73 13.30
N SER A 2 -1.75 -1.19 12.46
CA SER A 2 -1.43 -0.85 11.07
C SER A 2 -0.35 0.23 10.91
N THR A 3 -0.18 1.15 11.86
CA THR A 3 0.86 2.19 11.85
C THR A 3 2.19 1.74 12.48
N TRP A 4 2.24 0.51 13.02
CA TRP A 4 3.37 0.09 13.86
C TRP A 4 4.69 0.06 13.08
N MET A 5 4.69 -0.38 11.82
CA MET A 5 5.92 -0.40 11.02
C MET A 5 6.45 1.02 10.75
N ASP A 6 5.59 2.02 10.55
CA ASP A 6 6.03 3.42 10.46
C ASP A 6 6.59 3.94 11.77
N GLU A 7 5.95 3.59 12.90
CA GLU A 7 6.38 4.00 14.23
C GLU A 7 7.76 3.41 14.59
N VAL A 8 8.02 2.14 14.23
CA VAL A 8 9.33 1.50 14.51
C VAL A 8 10.45 1.95 13.58
N ARG A 9 10.19 2.73 12.53
CA ARG A 9 11.26 3.41 11.78
C ARG A 9 12.06 4.38 12.66
N SER A 10 11.51 4.80 13.80
CA SER A 10 12.23 5.60 14.81
C SER A 10 13.14 4.76 15.72
N ASP A 11 12.98 3.43 15.71
CA ASP A 11 13.82 2.48 16.43
C ASP A 11 14.89 1.92 15.47
N SER A 12 16.16 2.22 15.76
CA SER A 12 17.28 1.84 14.89
C SER A 12 17.45 0.33 14.73
N SER A 13 16.87 -0.48 15.63
CA SER A 13 16.85 -1.93 15.49
C SER A 13 16.03 -2.40 14.29
N TYR A 14 15.11 -1.58 13.75
CA TYR A 14 14.28 -1.88 12.58
C TYR A 14 14.71 -1.15 11.30
N ASN A 15 15.85 -0.43 11.30
CA ASN A 15 16.35 0.25 10.09
C ASN A 15 16.47 -0.67 8.87
N TYR A 16 16.69 -1.98 9.10
CA TYR A 16 16.77 -2.98 8.04
C TYR A 16 15.45 -3.19 7.27
N THR A 17 14.32 -2.77 7.82
CA THR A 17 13.00 -2.88 7.18
C THR A 17 12.67 -1.68 6.31
N ALA A 18 13.53 -0.65 6.27
CA ALA A 18 13.23 0.61 5.60
C ALA A 18 12.83 0.40 4.13
N ASP A 19 13.52 -0.49 3.42
CA ASP A 19 13.29 -0.72 1.99
C ASP A 19 12.06 -1.61 1.70
N TRP A 20 11.42 -2.17 2.74
CA TRP A 20 10.33 -3.14 2.57
C TRP A 20 8.99 -2.51 2.27
N HIS A 21 8.86 -1.19 2.38
CA HIS A 21 7.60 -0.48 2.24
C HIS A 21 7.21 -0.21 0.79
N TRP A 22 8.12 -0.34 -0.18
CA TRP A 22 7.84 -0.03 -1.57
C TRP A 22 8.51 -1.02 -2.52
N VAL A 23 8.14 -0.92 -3.80
CA VAL A 23 8.84 -1.55 -4.91
C VAL A 23 8.86 -0.57 -6.08
N THR A 24 9.97 -0.53 -6.83
CA THR A 24 10.05 0.22 -8.08
C THR A 24 9.96 -0.73 -9.25
N ILE A 25 8.91 -0.57 -10.07
CA ILE A 25 8.69 -1.32 -11.30
C ILE A 25 8.56 -0.32 -12.43
N GLU A 26 9.56 -0.26 -13.32
CA GLU A 26 9.56 0.66 -14.45
C GLU A 26 8.30 0.50 -15.33
N THR A 27 7.85 1.60 -15.92
CA THR A 27 6.69 1.58 -16.82
C THR A 27 6.93 0.62 -18.00
N GLY A 28 5.99 -0.29 -18.22
CA GLY A 28 6.06 -1.30 -19.28
C GLY A 28 6.81 -2.58 -18.91
N LYS A 29 7.40 -2.66 -17.70
CA LYS A 29 8.00 -3.89 -17.18
C LYS A 29 7.08 -4.58 -16.18
N SER A 30 7.20 -5.90 -16.09
CA SER A 30 6.67 -6.69 -14.98
C SER A 30 7.59 -6.61 -13.77
N TYR A 31 7.10 -7.06 -12.61
CA TYR A 31 7.96 -7.23 -11.45
C TYR A 31 9.15 -8.14 -11.78
N VAL A 32 8.95 -9.26 -12.49
CA VAL A 32 10.05 -10.20 -12.79
C VAL A 32 11.20 -9.53 -13.56
N GLU A 33 10.88 -8.58 -14.43
CA GLU A 33 11.85 -7.83 -15.24
C GLU A 33 12.47 -6.64 -14.49
N SER A 34 11.94 -6.27 -13.33
CA SER A 34 12.46 -5.15 -12.54
C SER A 34 13.72 -5.55 -11.78
N PRO A 35 14.73 -4.66 -11.69
CA PRO A 35 15.87 -4.86 -10.79
C PRO A 35 15.38 -5.12 -9.37
N LYS A 36 15.97 -6.11 -8.69
CA LYS A 36 15.64 -6.44 -7.30
C LYS A 36 16.50 -5.61 -6.36
N ASN A 37 15.87 -5.02 -5.34
CA ASN A 37 16.61 -4.41 -4.25
C ASN A 37 17.25 -5.54 -3.41
N PRO A 38 18.58 -5.58 -3.25
CA PRO A 38 19.24 -6.59 -2.43
C PRO A 38 18.79 -6.58 -0.97
N ASN A 39 18.27 -5.46 -0.46
CA ASN A 39 17.73 -5.34 0.89
C ASN A 39 16.29 -5.83 1.02
N GLY A 40 15.67 -6.25 -0.08
CA GLY A 40 14.25 -6.60 -0.17
C GLY A 40 13.37 -5.44 -0.64
N ASP A 41 12.13 -5.77 -0.96
CA ASP A 41 11.06 -4.84 -1.35
C ASP A 41 9.72 -5.35 -0.80
N VAL A 42 8.65 -4.58 -0.96
CA VAL A 42 7.32 -4.94 -0.42
C VAL A 42 6.81 -6.30 -0.92
N ILE A 43 7.10 -6.67 -2.17
CA ILE A 43 6.64 -7.94 -2.75
C ILE A 43 7.45 -9.09 -2.15
N MET A 44 8.79 -9.01 -2.19
CA MET A 44 9.67 -10.02 -1.59
C MET A 44 9.35 -10.25 -0.11
N THR A 45 9.14 -9.16 0.63
CA THR A 45 8.87 -9.23 2.07
C THR A 45 7.51 -9.84 2.34
N LEU A 46 6.44 -9.41 1.66
CA LEU A 46 5.11 -10.00 1.82
C LEU A 46 5.11 -11.49 1.47
N GLU A 47 5.70 -11.88 0.33
CA GLU A 47 5.79 -13.29 -0.08
C GLU A 47 6.52 -14.14 0.97
N ARG A 48 7.65 -13.65 1.50
CA ARG A 48 8.41 -14.31 2.57
C ARG A 48 7.60 -14.44 3.86
N LEU A 49 7.09 -13.33 4.39
CA LEU A 49 6.40 -13.31 5.69
C LEU A 49 5.15 -14.19 5.68
N ILE A 50 4.37 -14.16 4.58
CA ILE A 50 3.20 -15.02 4.42
C ILE A 50 3.61 -16.50 4.40
N ALA A 51 4.68 -16.84 3.67
CA ALA A 51 5.18 -18.22 3.61
C ALA A 51 5.65 -18.71 4.98
N GLU A 52 6.39 -17.88 5.72
CA GLU A 52 6.88 -18.22 7.06
C GLU A 52 5.75 -18.36 8.09
N LEU A 53 4.77 -17.45 8.09
CA LEU A 53 3.57 -17.54 8.94
C LEU A 53 2.76 -18.82 8.66
N LYS A 54 2.59 -19.19 7.38
CA LYS A 54 1.89 -20.43 6.99
C LYS A 54 2.56 -21.70 7.51
N THR A 55 3.83 -21.67 7.89
CA THR A 55 4.50 -22.84 8.47
C THR A 55 3.96 -23.21 9.85
N LYS A 56 3.36 -22.26 10.58
CA LYS A 56 2.90 -22.40 11.97
C LYS A 56 4.00 -22.90 12.94
N LYS A 57 5.27 -22.62 12.64
CA LYS A 57 6.44 -23.06 13.42
C LYS A 57 7.20 -21.91 14.10
N LEU A 58 6.73 -20.69 13.93
CA LEU A 58 7.38 -19.50 14.47
C LEU A 58 7.15 -19.41 15.97
N ASP A 59 8.14 -18.86 16.69
CA ASP A 59 7.93 -18.45 18.06
C ASP A 59 6.88 -17.34 18.12
N ARG A 60 6.02 -17.37 19.14
CA ARG A 60 4.90 -16.42 19.30
C ARG A 60 5.33 -14.96 19.15
N LYS A 61 6.52 -14.59 19.62
CA LYS A 61 7.03 -13.22 19.49
C LYS A 61 7.28 -12.84 18.03
N ILE A 62 7.93 -13.72 17.27
CA ILE A 62 8.24 -13.53 15.84
C ILE A 62 6.94 -13.54 15.03
N GLU A 63 6.05 -14.46 15.34
CA GLU A 63 4.73 -14.53 14.71
C GLU A 63 3.94 -13.22 14.88
N MET A 64 3.85 -12.69 16.10
CA MET A 64 3.18 -11.40 16.34
C MET A 64 3.84 -10.24 15.59
N GLU A 65 5.16 -10.26 15.47
CA GLU A 65 5.91 -9.26 14.71
C GLU A 65 5.58 -9.34 13.22
N TYR A 66 5.59 -10.54 12.63
CA TYR A 66 5.27 -10.77 11.24
C TYR A 66 3.81 -10.44 10.92
N VAL A 67 2.88 -10.75 11.82
CA VAL A 67 1.47 -10.35 11.67
C VAL A 67 1.36 -8.83 11.62
N LYS A 68 2.04 -8.10 12.50
CA LYS A 68 2.05 -6.62 12.44
C LYS A 68 2.64 -6.11 11.14
N MET A 69 3.72 -6.74 10.66
CA MET A 69 4.36 -6.36 9.40
C MET A 69 3.43 -6.57 8.20
N ILE A 70 2.77 -7.73 8.06
CA ILE A 70 1.85 -7.96 6.94
C ILE A 70 0.64 -7.02 6.99
N VAL A 71 0.13 -6.66 8.18
CA VAL A 71 -0.99 -5.71 8.31
C VAL A 71 -0.61 -4.35 7.70
N HIS A 72 0.63 -3.91 7.89
CA HIS A 72 1.12 -2.66 7.33
C HIS A 72 1.45 -2.78 5.84
N LEU A 73 2.26 -3.76 5.46
CA LEU A 73 2.76 -3.93 4.09
C LEU A 73 1.64 -4.24 3.08
N VAL A 74 0.56 -4.90 3.51
CA VAL A 74 -0.63 -5.07 2.66
C VAL A 74 -1.28 -3.72 2.37
N GLY A 75 -1.27 -2.76 3.31
CA GLY A 75 -1.69 -1.38 3.03
C GLY A 75 -0.77 -0.72 2.01
N ASP A 76 0.54 -0.77 2.25
CA ASP A 76 1.56 -0.14 1.40
C ASP A 76 1.46 -0.59 -0.06
N ILE A 77 1.45 -1.90 -0.33
CA ILE A 77 1.41 -2.39 -1.72
C ILE A 77 0.12 -1.97 -2.46
N HIS A 78 -0.95 -1.65 -1.73
CA HIS A 78 -2.19 -1.13 -2.31
C HIS A 78 -2.16 0.37 -2.60
N GLN A 79 -1.23 1.12 -2.00
CA GLN A 79 -0.96 2.52 -2.30
C GLN A 79 -0.22 2.61 -3.66
N PRO A 80 -0.81 3.19 -4.72
CA PRO A 80 -0.23 3.22 -6.06
C PRO A 80 1.23 3.71 -6.16
N LEU A 81 1.61 4.69 -5.34
CA LEU A 81 2.93 5.31 -5.31
C LEU A 81 3.98 4.53 -4.51
N HIS A 82 3.58 3.59 -3.65
CA HIS A 82 4.49 2.58 -3.09
C HIS A 82 4.89 1.54 -4.15
N VAL A 83 4.17 1.48 -5.27
CA VAL A 83 4.58 0.75 -6.48
C VAL A 83 5.09 1.76 -7.50
N GLY A 84 6.25 2.36 -7.21
CA GLY A 84 6.86 3.46 -7.97
C GLY A 84 7.30 3.08 -9.39
N CYS A 85 7.40 4.06 -10.28
CA CYS A 85 7.64 3.83 -11.72
C CYS A 85 8.86 4.52 -12.32
N CYS A 86 9.38 5.53 -11.63
CA CYS A 86 10.40 6.45 -12.13
C CYS A 86 11.31 6.89 -10.99
N ASP A 87 12.33 7.68 -11.33
CA ASP A 87 13.32 8.22 -10.39
C ASP A 87 12.78 9.43 -9.60
N ASP A 88 11.58 9.30 -9.06
CA ASP A 88 10.93 10.34 -8.25
C ASP A 88 10.64 9.88 -6.82
N ARG A 89 11.16 8.70 -6.46
CA ARG A 89 10.97 8.05 -5.16
C ARG A 89 9.49 7.85 -4.85
N GLY A 90 8.71 7.39 -5.83
CA GLY A 90 7.28 7.14 -5.66
C GLY A 90 6.49 8.43 -5.46
N GLY A 91 6.80 9.49 -6.21
CA GLY A 91 6.12 10.79 -6.07
C GLY A 91 6.63 11.69 -4.94
N ASN A 92 7.57 11.26 -4.10
CA ASN A 92 8.17 12.09 -3.05
C ASN A 92 8.91 13.32 -3.61
N ASN A 93 9.50 13.18 -4.81
CA ASN A 93 10.17 14.27 -5.51
C ASN A 93 9.20 15.15 -6.33
N VAL A 94 7.93 14.75 -6.48
CA VAL A 94 6.92 15.53 -7.21
C VAL A 94 6.30 16.55 -6.26
N LYS A 95 6.80 17.78 -6.30
CA LYS A 95 6.32 18.89 -5.45
C LYS A 95 4.98 19.42 -5.96
N VAL A 96 4.02 19.52 -5.05
CA VAL A 96 2.65 19.98 -5.31
C VAL A 96 2.14 20.79 -4.13
N LYS A 97 0.99 21.45 -4.29
CA LYS A 97 0.25 22.07 -3.22
C LYS A 97 -1.04 21.29 -2.97
N TRP A 98 -1.39 21.09 -1.70
CA TRP A 98 -2.69 20.60 -1.27
C TRP A 98 -3.42 21.71 -0.54
N PHE A 99 -4.50 22.24 -1.14
CA PHE A 99 -5.21 23.42 -0.61
C PHE A 99 -4.28 24.58 -0.24
N ARG A 100 -3.37 24.93 -1.16
CA ARG A 100 -2.36 26.00 -1.05
C ARG A 100 -1.17 25.70 -0.14
N ASN A 101 -1.19 24.61 0.62
CA ASN A 101 -0.06 24.20 1.46
C ASN A 101 0.93 23.37 0.64
N ASP A 102 2.22 23.70 0.73
CA ASP A 102 3.28 22.95 0.06
C ASP A 102 3.38 21.51 0.61
N THR A 103 3.46 20.54 -0.29
CA THR A 103 3.59 19.11 0.03
C THR A 103 4.25 18.38 -1.16
N ASN A 104 4.16 17.06 -1.19
CA ASN A 104 4.54 16.23 -2.34
C ASN A 104 3.42 15.25 -2.70
N LEU A 105 3.47 14.71 -3.91
CA LEU A 105 2.43 13.82 -4.44
C LEU A 105 2.25 12.56 -3.59
N HIS A 106 3.32 12.00 -3.03
CA HIS A 106 3.28 10.83 -2.16
C HIS A 106 2.42 11.09 -0.92
N SER A 107 2.73 12.17 -0.19
CA SER A 107 1.97 12.58 1.01
C SER A 107 0.50 12.88 0.72
N VAL A 108 0.18 13.35 -0.49
CA VAL A 108 -1.23 13.56 -0.88
C VAL A 108 -2.02 12.26 -0.90
N TRP A 109 -1.40 11.17 -1.36
CA TRP A 109 -2.02 9.83 -1.41
C TRP A 109 -1.96 9.08 -0.09
N ASP A 110 -0.87 9.22 0.68
CA ASP A 110 -0.74 8.55 1.98
C ASP A 110 -1.72 9.08 3.01
N SER A 111 -1.90 10.40 3.06
CA SER A 111 -2.63 11.05 4.16
C SER A 111 -3.54 12.17 3.73
N ASN A 112 -3.08 13.13 2.91
CA ASN A 112 -3.85 14.38 2.76
C ASN A 112 -5.25 14.17 2.16
N MET A 113 -5.43 13.29 1.17
CA MET A 113 -6.75 13.00 0.61
C MET A 113 -7.68 12.32 1.64
N ILE A 114 -7.13 11.44 2.48
CA ILE A 114 -7.89 10.70 3.48
C ILE A 114 -8.28 11.62 4.64
N ASP A 115 -7.31 12.38 5.18
CA ASP A 115 -7.50 13.32 6.28
C ASP A 115 -8.48 14.45 5.94
N ASP A 116 -8.57 14.83 4.66
CA ASP A 116 -9.49 15.87 4.21
C ASP A 116 -10.95 15.39 4.13
N THR A 117 -11.19 14.08 4.13
CA THR A 117 -12.56 13.53 4.27
C THR A 117 -13.16 13.81 5.64
N LYS A 118 -12.31 14.07 6.66
CA LYS A 118 -12.69 14.24 8.08
C LYS A 118 -13.44 13.06 8.69
N LEU A 119 -13.41 11.91 8.02
CA LEU A 119 -13.99 10.67 8.53
C LEU A 119 -13.06 10.05 9.57
N SER A 120 -13.63 9.54 10.66
CA SER A 120 -12.93 8.61 11.54
C SER A 120 -12.62 7.30 10.81
N TYR A 121 -11.69 6.49 11.33
CA TYR A 121 -11.38 5.18 10.75
C TYR A 121 -12.61 4.28 10.62
N THR A 122 -13.53 4.34 11.58
CA THR A 122 -14.78 3.57 11.56
C THR A 122 -15.76 4.06 10.49
N GLU A 123 -15.85 5.37 10.30
CA GLU A 123 -16.70 5.95 9.25
C GLU A 123 -16.10 5.70 7.87
N LEU A 124 -14.78 5.80 7.73
CA LEU A 124 -14.09 5.47 6.48
C LEU A 124 -14.31 4.00 6.12
N ALA A 125 -14.15 3.08 7.08
CA ALA A 125 -14.40 1.66 6.88
C ALA A 125 -15.87 1.38 6.49
N GLY A 126 -16.83 2.03 7.15
CA GLY A 126 -18.25 1.92 6.82
C GLY A 126 -18.64 2.57 5.48
N ALA A 127 -17.81 3.47 4.95
CA ALA A 127 -17.99 4.10 3.65
C ALA A 127 -17.36 3.31 2.49
N LEU A 128 -16.64 2.22 2.77
CA LEU A 128 -16.10 1.34 1.74
C LEU A 128 -17.22 0.43 1.20
N GLU A 129 -17.28 0.29 -0.12
CA GLU A 129 -18.25 -0.61 -0.74
C GLU A 129 -17.92 -2.07 -0.42
N GLU A 130 -18.93 -2.83 0.01
CA GLU A 130 -18.81 -4.27 0.17
C GLU A 130 -18.97 -4.95 -1.21
N PRO A 131 -17.94 -5.68 -1.69
CA PRO A 131 -18.04 -6.38 -2.96
C PRO A 131 -18.99 -7.58 -2.84
N LYS A 132 -19.60 -7.95 -3.97
CA LYS A 132 -20.32 -9.22 -4.10
C LYS A 132 -19.40 -10.41 -3.84
N GLU A 133 -19.96 -11.55 -3.42
CA GLU A 133 -19.20 -12.75 -3.06
C GLU A 133 -18.24 -13.20 -4.16
N GLU A 134 -18.63 -13.12 -5.44
CA GLU A 134 -17.78 -13.52 -6.55
C GLU A 134 -16.55 -12.62 -6.69
N VAL A 135 -16.74 -11.31 -6.50
CA VAL A 135 -15.66 -10.30 -6.55
C VAL A 135 -14.74 -10.45 -5.35
N LEU A 136 -15.30 -10.69 -4.16
CA LEU A 136 -14.55 -10.97 -2.95
C LEU A 136 -13.63 -12.18 -3.14
N ALA A 137 -14.18 -13.29 -3.65
CA ALA A 137 -13.42 -14.51 -3.91
C ALA A 137 -12.32 -14.27 -4.96
N GLN A 138 -12.57 -13.43 -5.97
CA GLN A 138 -11.55 -13.05 -6.94
C GLN A 138 -10.43 -12.22 -6.30
N TRP A 139 -10.75 -11.23 -5.48
CA TRP A 139 -9.76 -10.38 -4.82
C TRP A 139 -8.86 -11.16 -3.87
N GLN A 140 -9.41 -12.15 -3.15
CA GLN A 140 -8.64 -13.00 -2.24
C GLN A 140 -7.76 -14.04 -2.96
N LYS A 141 -8.08 -14.40 -4.21
CA LYS A 141 -7.24 -15.30 -5.03
C LYS A 141 -6.04 -14.59 -5.67
N ALA A 142 -6.05 -13.26 -5.75
CA ALA A 142 -4.98 -12.49 -6.37
C ALA A 142 -3.67 -12.61 -5.57
N SER A 143 -2.55 -12.79 -6.27
CA SER A 143 -1.22 -12.84 -5.67
C SER A 143 -0.71 -11.45 -5.27
N VAL A 144 0.32 -11.40 -4.41
CA VAL A 144 1.02 -10.15 -4.03
C VAL A 144 1.48 -9.38 -5.28
N ARG A 145 1.94 -10.09 -6.32
CA ARG A 145 2.38 -9.49 -7.59
C ARG A 145 1.22 -8.92 -8.40
N ASP A 146 0.05 -9.54 -8.34
CA ASP A 146 -1.17 -9.01 -8.96
C ASP A 146 -1.58 -7.71 -8.26
N TRP A 147 -1.47 -7.63 -6.93
CA TRP A 147 -1.79 -6.41 -6.18
C TRP A 147 -0.89 -5.25 -6.61
N ALA A 148 0.41 -5.51 -6.79
CA ALA A 148 1.34 -4.52 -7.32
C ALA A 148 0.95 -4.10 -8.74
N THR A 149 0.65 -5.07 -9.62
CA THR A 149 0.24 -4.80 -11.01
C THR A 149 -1.01 -3.93 -11.07
N GLU A 150 -1.99 -4.16 -10.20
CA GLU A 150 -3.18 -3.33 -10.06
C GLU A 150 -2.84 -1.91 -9.61
N SER A 151 -1.97 -1.74 -8.61
CA SER A 151 -1.48 -0.42 -8.17
C SER A 151 -0.84 0.35 -9.34
N MET A 152 -0.10 -0.34 -10.21
CA MET A 152 0.51 0.28 -11.40
C MET A 152 -0.52 0.85 -12.38
N THR A 153 -1.74 0.28 -12.46
CA THR A 153 -2.78 0.76 -13.38
C THR A 153 -3.25 2.19 -13.06
N TYR A 154 -3.13 2.62 -11.81
CA TYR A 154 -3.52 3.96 -11.37
C TYR A 154 -2.47 5.04 -11.68
N ARG A 155 -1.23 4.68 -12.03
CA ARG A 155 -0.13 5.64 -12.20
C ARG A 155 -0.49 6.79 -13.14
N LYS A 156 -1.08 6.51 -14.30
CA LYS A 156 -1.46 7.57 -15.25
C LYS A 156 -2.42 8.59 -14.62
N GLN A 157 -3.36 8.14 -13.81
CA GLN A 157 -4.32 8.98 -13.11
C GLN A 157 -3.67 9.74 -11.94
N VAL A 158 -2.88 9.03 -11.13
CA VAL A 158 -2.11 9.56 -10.00
C VAL A 158 -1.19 10.70 -10.41
N TYR A 159 -0.46 10.54 -11.52
CA TYR A 159 0.49 11.54 -12.01
C TYR A 159 -0.16 12.68 -12.80
N ALA A 160 -1.49 12.71 -12.95
CA ALA A 160 -2.21 13.78 -13.63
C ALA A 160 -2.38 15.03 -12.75
N VAL A 161 -1.27 15.55 -12.23
CA VAL A 161 -1.21 16.65 -11.23
C VAL A 161 -1.43 18.05 -11.83
N GLY A 162 -1.42 18.19 -13.15
CA GLY A 162 -1.66 19.48 -13.83
C GLY A 162 -0.61 20.54 -13.48
N ASP A 163 -1.07 21.68 -12.99
CA ASP A 163 -0.21 22.79 -12.53
C ASP A 163 0.38 22.57 -11.13
N GLY A 164 0.11 21.42 -10.51
CA GLY A 164 0.54 21.07 -9.16
C GLY A 164 -0.30 21.69 -8.05
N ASN A 165 -1.38 22.43 -8.34
CA ASN A 165 -2.29 22.98 -7.32
C ASN A 165 -3.46 22.03 -7.08
N LEU A 166 -3.22 21.01 -6.26
CA LEU A 166 -4.20 19.98 -5.93
C LEU A 166 -5.22 20.48 -4.90
N SER A 167 -6.48 20.14 -5.14
CA SER A 167 -7.64 20.56 -4.34
C SER A 167 -8.81 19.59 -4.62
N PHE A 168 -10.05 20.01 -4.33
CA PHE A 168 -11.26 19.22 -4.55
C PHE A 168 -11.35 18.54 -5.92
N LYS A 169 -10.93 19.19 -7.01
CA LYS A 169 -10.98 18.59 -8.36
C LYS A 169 -10.09 17.35 -8.47
N TYR A 170 -8.93 17.38 -7.83
CA TYR A 170 -8.02 16.23 -7.82
C TYR A 170 -8.53 15.14 -6.87
N SER A 171 -9.02 15.52 -5.68
CA SER A 171 -9.66 14.60 -4.73
C SER A 171 -10.82 13.85 -5.38
N TYR A 172 -11.75 14.57 -6.00
CA TYR A 172 -12.94 14.02 -6.65
C TYR A 172 -12.61 12.95 -7.71
N LYS A 173 -11.48 13.08 -8.41
CA LYS A 173 -11.06 12.10 -9.42
C LYS A 173 -10.38 10.86 -8.83
N ASN A 174 -9.79 10.97 -7.64
CA ASN A 174 -8.88 9.96 -7.10
C ASN A 174 -9.41 9.29 -5.83
N LEU A 175 -10.35 9.90 -5.11
CA LEU A 175 -10.82 9.40 -3.83
C LEU A 175 -11.51 8.03 -3.95
N ASP A 176 -12.21 7.77 -5.05
CA ASP A 176 -12.82 6.46 -5.29
C ASP A 176 -11.75 5.37 -5.50
N ALA A 177 -10.64 5.71 -6.16
CA ALA A 177 -9.49 4.80 -6.26
C ALA A 177 -8.87 4.54 -4.89
N VAL A 178 -8.70 5.57 -4.06
CA VAL A 178 -8.21 5.42 -2.68
C VAL A 178 -9.11 4.47 -1.88
N LYS A 179 -10.43 4.70 -1.88
CA LYS A 179 -11.40 3.84 -1.20
C LYS A 179 -11.35 2.40 -1.70
N LEU A 180 -11.30 2.20 -3.02
CA LEU A 180 -11.22 0.87 -3.60
C LEU A 180 -9.92 0.15 -3.17
N ARG A 181 -8.77 0.84 -3.19
CA ARG A 181 -7.50 0.24 -2.75
C ARG A 181 -7.49 -0.10 -1.26
N LEU A 182 -8.11 0.74 -0.41
CA LEU A 182 -8.30 0.45 1.01
C LEU A 182 -9.20 -0.78 1.23
N ALA A 183 -10.31 -0.89 0.49
CA ALA A 183 -11.20 -2.04 0.57
C ALA A 183 -10.50 -3.35 0.15
N GLN A 184 -9.77 -3.30 -0.97
CA GLN A 184 -8.98 -4.43 -1.45
C GLN A 184 -7.91 -4.85 -0.43
N ALA A 185 -7.19 -3.90 0.16
CA ALA A 185 -6.18 -4.18 1.19
C ALA A 185 -6.80 -4.91 2.39
N GLY A 186 -7.92 -4.41 2.92
CA GLY A 186 -8.62 -5.04 4.05
C GLY A 186 -9.11 -6.45 3.75
N ILE A 187 -9.74 -6.66 2.60
CA ILE A 187 -10.29 -7.96 2.19
C ILE A 187 -9.18 -9.00 1.93
N ARG A 188 -8.07 -8.57 1.32
CA ARG A 188 -6.91 -9.43 1.07
C ARG A 188 -6.19 -9.78 2.35
N LEU A 189 -5.99 -8.82 3.25
CA LEU A 189 -5.42 -9.08 4.57
C LEU A 189 -6.28 -10.09 5.35
N ALA A 190 -7.61 -9.93 5.36
CA ALA A 190 -8.51 -10.90 5.98
C ALA A 190 -8.38 -12.29 5.34
N GLY A 191 -8.29 -12.37 4.00
CA GLY A 191 -8.05 -13.61 3.27
C GLY A 191 -6.74 -14.30 3.69
N ILE A 192 -5.63 -13.57 3.72
CA ILE A 192 -4.31 -14.06 4.15
C ILE A 192 -4.36 -14.59 5.58
N LEU A 193 -4.91 -13.82 6.52
CA LEU A 193 -4.99 -14.21 7.93
C LEU A 193 -5.86 -15.46 8.11
N ASN A 194 -6.98 -15.54 7.39
CA ASN A 194 -7.83 -16.73 7.38
C ASN A 194 -7.09 -17.95 6.82
N GLU A 195 -6.24 -17.80 5.79
CA GLU A 195 -5.42 -18.90 5.28
C GLU A 195 -4.34 -19.35 6.27
N ILE A 196 -3.72 -18.41 7.00
CA ILE A 196 -2.69 -18.72 7.99
C ILE A 196 -3.29 -19.42 9.21
N TYR A 197 -4.45 -18.98 9.70
CA TYR A 197 -5.01 -19.35 10.99
C TYR A 197 -6.23 -20.29 10.97
N LYS A 198 -6.55 -20.84 9.79
CA LYS A 198 -7.49 -21.96 9.68
C LYS A 198 -7.03 -23.22 10.42
#